data_AF-W9NZM2-F1
#
_entry.id   AF-W9NZM2-F1
#
_cell.length_a   1.000
_cell.length_b   1.000
_cell.length_c   1.000
_cell.angle_alpha   90.00
_cell.angle_beta   90.00
_cell.angle_gamma   90.00
#
_symmetry.space_group_name_H-M   'P 1'
#
loop_
_entity.id
_entity.type
_entity.pdbx_description
1 polymer ?
#
loop_
_entity_poly.entity_id
_entity_poly.type
_entity_poly.pdbx_seq_one_letter_code
_entity_poly.pdbx_strand_id
1 'polypeptide(L)'
;MGAFDKVYVVNTPQNADTDCWVVAEAGCKTGDIIKETMPAGVTVTLGSRPSVGAGFWLQGGIGHLARHYGLACDAIVSAVMVDAISGQVLCIGHVPEHNIDHRMPFATNMMRNYLRNYGQPNGHNAEETLANVSRDVSSQYPHGISSDCEGGQMRYGMATFLCFLEGVSHDSSKGLLLETVDAIELFDKEMYISKMHGGHGGGKTSAFKRCVFLKDMANTGAIKVLIPATKDGPTPYCYFHLAHGGKAVRNTAPEDTAFGCIDWDFACVVTGVWPREYDGTRISDAVIHWVYRVVNELLPMSKGVYGADLGPDPRDSNLATKAFGPNRRRLKLVILVTSEHGAGKDYCANIWSAVFKVHGYSSQVVSISEVTKRKYAAATDADPDRPYKEQHRKSINDFYKNQLKKDPFVAENHFLEVLKENASDVLFITGLTEMASAGEATRNLRRWGDDSKFETTYCEEYMYAGGIYLLNFNFDNEENGDETAMSFANRSLVPF
;
A
#
# COMPACT_ATOMS: atom_id res chain seq x y z
N MET A 1 6.90 20.28 13.24
CA MET A 1 8.05 19.36 13.35
C MET A 1 7.60 18.05 12.75
N GLY A 2 8.21 17.62 11.65
CA GLY A 2 8.09 16.24 11.16
C GLY A 2 9.03 15.36 11.97
N ALA A 3 8.65 14.10 12.15
CA ALA A 3 9.56 13.05 12.61
C ALA A 3 9.76 12.11 11.43
N PHE A 4 10.95 11.52 11.30
CA PHE A 4 11.29 10.58 10.24
C PHE A 4 11.11 11.21 8.84
N ASP A 5 11.63 12.42 8.60
CA ASP A 5 11.46 13.20 7.36
C ASP A 5 12.76 13.40 6.56
N LYS A 6 13.77 12.54 6.77
CA LYS A 6 15.05 12.60 6.05
C LYS A 6 15.07 11.70 4.82
N VAL A 7 15.81 12.16 3.81
CA VAL A 7 16.04 11.46 2.55
C VAL A 7 17.54 11.37 2.30
N TYR A 8 18.00 10.21 1.86
CA TYR A 8 19.40 9.96 1.54
C TYR A 8 19.52 9.36 0.15
N VAL A 9 20.45 9.88 -0.65
CA VAL A 9 20.88 9.25 -1.89
C VAL A 9 22.15 8.46 -1.62
N VAL A 10 22.04 7.14 -1.69
CA VAL A 10 23.15 6.20 -1.46
C VAL A 10 23.83 5.92 -2.80
N ASN A 11 25.16 6.06 -2.83
CA ASN A 11 26.00 5.89 -4.02
C ASN A 11 25.61 6.83 -5.18
N THR A 12 25.69 8.15 -4.98
CA THR A 12 25.41 9.16 -6.03
C THR A 12 26.02 8.74 -7.37
N PRO A 13 25.19 8.62 -8.43
CA PRO A 13 25.62 7.95 -9.64
C PRO A 13 26.66 8.78 -10.39
N GLN A 14 27.74 8.14 -10.83
CA GLN A 14 28.71 8.76 -11.74
C GLN A 14 28.36 8.46 -13.21
N ASN A 15 27.58 7.41 -13.46
CA ASN A 15 27.06 7.00 -14.77
C ASN A 15 25.75 6.19 -14.61
N ALA A 16 25.13 5.81 -15.73
CA ALA A 16 23.86 5.06 -15.74
C ALA A 16 23.94 3.68 -15.06
N ASP A 17 25.13 3.06 -15.03
CA ASP A 17 25.37 1.71 -14.52
C ASP A 17 25.72 1.69 -13.01
N THR A 18 25.84 2.85 -12.35
CA THR A 18 26.19 2.93 -10.93
C THR A 18 25.01 2.52 -10.04
N ASP A 19 25.15 1.48 -9.22
CA ASP A 19 24.12 1.09 -8.25
C ASP A 19 23.86 2.20 -7.23
N CYS A 20 22.73 2.90 -7.40
CA CYS A 20 22.27 4.03 -6.58
C CYS A 20 20.86 3.79 -6.05
N TRP A 21 20.65 4.14 -4.78
CA TRP A 21 19.40 3.94 -4.03
C TRP A 21 18.94 5.23 -3.37
N VAL A 22 17.64 5.37 -3.16
CA VAL A 22 17.06 6.46 -2.37
C VAL A 22 16.44 5.90 -1.11
N VAL A 23 16.97 6.28 0.05
CA VAL A 23 16.42 5.94 1.37
C VAL A 23 15.52 7.09 1.78
N ALA A 24 14.23 6.85 1.96
CA ALA A 24 13.29 7.86 2.44
C ALA A 24 12.64 7.39 3.74
N GLU A 25 12.73 8.20 4.79
CA GLU A 25 12.01 7.97 6.04
C GLU A 25 10.49 8.20 5.87
N ALA A 26 9.65 7.55 6.68
CA ALA A 26 8.20 7.43 6.42
C ALA A 26 7.39 8.72 6.64
N GLY A 27 7.96 9.69 7.36
CA GLY A 27 7.43 11.04 7.51
C GLY A 27 7.74 11.96 6.32
N CYS A 28 8.60 11.54 5.39
CA CYS A 28 8.86 12.28 4.16
C CYS A 28 7.58 12.43 3.35
N LYS A 29 7.50 13.54 2.62
CA LYS A 29 6.50 13.73 1.56
C LYS A 29 7.14 13.56 0.20
N THR A 30 6.33 13.34 -0.83
CA THR A 30 6.80 13.20 -2.22
C THR A 30 7.74 14.35 -2.59
N GLY A 31 7.34 15.58 -2.26
CA GLY A 31 8.11 16.76 -2.61
C GLY A 31 9.46 16.82 -1.91
N ASP A 32 9.59 16.27 -0.70
CA ASP A 32 10.85 16.24 0.04
C ASP A 32 11.81 15.25 -0.64
N ILE A 33 11.31 14.06 -1.01
CA ILE A 33 12.09 13.05 -1.72
C ILE A 33 12.56 13.57 -3.08
N ILE A 34 11.68 14.18 -3.87
CA ILE A 34 12.04 14.72 -5.19
C ILE A 34 13.07 15.86 -5.06
N LYS A 35 12.92 16.75 -4.07
CA LYS A 35 13.88 17.85 -3.84
C LYS A 35 15.28 17.37 -3.49
N GLU A 36 15.39 16.31 -2.68
CA GLU A 36 16.69 15.77 -2.25
C GLU A 36 17.34 14.88 -3.31
N THR A 37 16.54 14.19 -4.13
CA THR A 37 17.06 13.29 -5.18
C THR A 37 17.49 14.03 -6.45
N MET A 38 16.81 15.13 -6.80
CA MET A 38 17.04 15.85 -8.05
C MET A 38 18.48 16.39 -8.21
N PRO A 39 19.14 16.99 -7.17
CA PRO A 39 20.54 17.44 -7.28
C PRO A 39 21.54 16.31 -7.58
N ALA A 40 21.20 15.07 -7.23
CA ALA A 40 21.99 13.88 -7.51
C ALA A 40 21.71 13.29 -8.92
N GLY A 41 20.89 13.96 -9.73
CA GLY A 41 20.53 13.51 -11.08
C GLY A 41 19.61 12.29 -11.10
N VAL A 42 18.93 11.98 -9.99
CA VAL A 42 18.04 10.82 -9.84
C VAL A 42 16.66 11.24 -9.38
N THR A 43 15.67 10.40 -9.64
CA THR A 43 14.31 10.51 -9.11
C THR A 43 13.75 9.12 -8.78
N VAL A 44 12.63 9.06 -8.09
CA VAL A 44 11.91 7.81 -7.77
C VAL A 44 10.47 7.91 -8.22
N THR A 45 9.83 6.77 -8.54
CA THR A 45 8.40 6.77 -8.85
C THR A 45 7.61 7.01 -7.57
N LEU A 46 6.79 8.05 -7.55
CA LEU A 46 5.97 8.46 -6.41
C LEU A 46 4.59 8.96 -6.89
N GLY A 47 3.74 9.35 -5.95
CA GLY A 47 2.48 10.03 -6.26
C GLY A 47 2.67 11.44 -6.78
N SER A 48 1.74 11.93 -7.62
CA SER A 48 1.85 13.26 -8.24
C SER A 48 1.89 14.41 -7.23
N ARG A 49 1.26 14.26 -6.05
CA ARG A 49 1.13 15.35 -5.08
C ARG A 49 2.37 15.47 -4.18
N PRO A 50 3.04 16.64 -4.12
CA PRO A 50 4.25 16.80 -3.32
C PRO A 50 4.01 16.76 -1.80
N SER A 51 2.77 17.00 -1.35
CA SER A 51 2.44 17.04 0.08
C SER A 51 2.04 15.68 0.67
N VAL A 52 1.99 14.63 -0.14
CA VAL A 52 1.53 13.29 0.26
C VAL A 52 2.70 12.48 0.81
N GLY A 53 2.47 11.71 1.88
CA GLY A 53 3.49 10.90 2.55
C GLY A 53 3.32 9.39 2.35
N ALA A 54 4.02 8.60 3.17
CA ALA A 54 4.25 7.19 2.93
C ALA A 54 3.02 6.28 2.85
N GLY A 55 1.93 6.64 3.51
CA GLY A 55 0.68 5.89 3.41
C GLY A 55 0.18 5.74 1.96
N PHE A 56 0.54 6.66 1.05
CA PHE A 56 0.14 6.59 -0.36
C PHE A 56 1.05 5.66 -1.18
N TRP A 57 2.36 5.83 -1.12
CA TRP A 57 3.27 5.03 -1.93
C TRP A 57 3.43 3.59 -1.43
N LEU A 58 3.09 3.30 -0.16
CA LEU A 58 2.98 1.93 0.35
C LEU A 58 1.75 1.17 -0.18
N GLN A 59 0.73 1.88 -0.67
CA GLN A 59 -0.53 1.31 -1.17
C GLN A 59 -0.58 1.19 -2.70
N GLY A 60 0.55 1.38 -3.38
CA GLY A 60 0.62 1.51 -4.83
C GLY A 60 1.46 2.73 -5.18
N GLY A 61 0.85 3.91 -5.09
CA GLY A 61 1.51 5.17 -5.42
C GLY A 61 1.50 5.46 -6.93
N ILE A 62 0.37 5.99 -7.41
CA ILE A 62 0.18 6.37 -8.81
C ILE A 62 0.59 7.84 -9.00
N GLY A 63 1.47 8.10 -9.96
CA GLY A 63 1.87 9.45 -10.35
C GLY A 63 2.50 9.50 -11.74
N HIS A 64 3.17 10.61 -12.06
CA HIS A 64 3.65 10.93 -13.42
C HIS A 64 4.51 9.82 -14.06
N LEU A 65 5.28 9.13 -13.23
CA LEU A 65 6.23 8.11 -13.66
C LEU A 65 5.63 6.70 -13.73
N ALA A 66 4.38 6.52 -13.29
CA ALA A 66 3.80 5.19 -13.13
C ALA A 66 3.81 4.37 -14.43
N ARG A 67 3.45 5.00 -15.54
CA ARG A 67 3.46 4.37 -16.87
C ARG A 67 4.85 3.94 -17.34
N HIS A 68 5.90 4.67 -16.95
CA HIS A 68 7.29 4.40 -17.37
C HIS A 68 7.96 3.35 -16.51
N TYR A 69 7.77 3.44 -15.20
CA TYR A 69 8.60 2.72 -14.22
C TYR A 69 7.80 1.89 -13.21
N GLY A 70 6.48 1.76 -13.39
CA GLY A 70 5.61 1.02 -12.47
C GLY A 70 5.16 1.89 -11.31
N LEU A 71 4.41 1.32 -10.37
CA LEU A 71 3.89 2.04 -9.21
C LEU A 71 5.03 2.38 -8.23
N ALA A 72 4.80 3.32 -7.32
CA ALA A 72 5.80 3.66 -6.29
C ALA A 72 6.18 2.45 -5.43
N CYS A 73 5.22 1.58 -5.10
CA CYS A 73 5.48 0.35 -4.35
C CYS A 73 6.36 -0.64 -5.12
N ASP A 74 6.35 -0.60 -6.45
CA ASP A 74 7.18 -1.47 -7.29
C ASP A 74 8.67 -1.06 -7.22
N ALA A 75 8.94 0.19 -6.85
CA ALA A 75 10.30 0.70 -6.66
C ALA A 75 10.87 0.37 -5.27
N ILE A 76 10.05 -0.06 -4.31
CA ILE A 76 10.48 -0.35 -2.93
C ILE A 76 11.16 -1.73 -2.90
N VAL A 77 12.46 -1.74 -2.63
CA VAL A 77 13.26 -2.98 -2.56
C VAL A 77 13.50 -3.46 -1.12
N SER A 78 13.33 -2.55 -0.15
CA SER A 78 13.51 -2.86 1.25
C SER A 78 12.79 -1.84 2.14
N ALA A 79 12.53 -2.24 3.38
CA ALA A 79 11.96 -1.37 4.39
C ALA A 79 12.57 -1.61 5.78
N VAL A 80 12.67 -0.54 6.56
CA VAL A 80 12.96 -0.60 7.99
C VAL A 80 11.66 -0.40 8.75
N MET A 81 11.24 -1.36 9.57
CA MET A 81 10.00 -1.33 10.33
C MET A 81 10.28 -1.47 11.82
N VAL A 82 9.30 -1.17 12.67
CA VAL A 82 9.39 -1.43 14.11
C VAL A 82 8.35 -2.46 14.50
N ASP A 83 8.79 -3.49 15.22
CA ASP A 83 7.89 -4.45 15.83
C ASP A 83 7.11 -3.80 16.98
N ALA A 84 5.79 -3.81 16.89
CA ALA A 84 4.92 -3.15 17.85
C ALA A 84 4.98 -3.74 19.27
N ILE A 85 5.46 -4.99 19.42
CA ILE A 85 5.54 -5.68 20.72
C ILE A 85 6.87 -5.36 21.41
N SER A 86 7.98 -5.62 20.71
CA SER A 86 9.32 -5.54 21.29
C SER A 86 9.99 -4.19 21.11
N GLY A 87 9.43 -3.31 20.28
CA GLY A 87 10.08 -2.06 19.87
C GLY A 87 11.35 -2.29 19.05
N GLN A 88 11.63 -3.53 18.64
CA GLN A 88 12.81 -3.85 17.83
C GLN A 88 12.66 -3.29 16.42
N VAL A 89 13.79 -2.94 15.81
CA VAL A 89 13.88 -2.53 14.40
C VAL A 89 14.02 -3.77 13.51
N LEU A 90 13.28 -3.77 12.38
CA LEU A 90 13.19 -4.87 11.42
C LEU A 90 13.66 -4.36 10.08
N CYS A 91 14.62 -5.03 9.46
CA CYS A 91 14.98 -4.80 8.06
C CYS A 91 14.35 -5.88 7.20
N ILE A 92 13.60 -5.48 6.17
CA ILE A 92 13.01 -6.39 5.17
C ILE A 92 13.65 -6.06 3.83
N GLY A 93 14.17 -7.06 3.11
CA GLY A 93 14.86 -6.86 1.82
C GLY A 93 16.30 -6.36 1.99
N HIS A 94 16.87 -5.79 0.93
CA HIS A 94 18.26 -5.32 0.92
C HIS A 94 18.40 -3.90 1.50
N VAL A 95 18.91 -3.79 2.73
CA VAL A 95 19.18 -2.52 3.42
C VAL A 95 20.70 -2.27 3.44
N PRO A 96 21.24 -1.29 2.69
CA PRO A 96 22.69 -1.06 2.59
C PRO A 96 23.34 -0.71 3.95
N GLU A 97 24.39 -1.43 4.33
CA GLU A 97 25.04 -1.31 5.66
C GLU A 97 25.81 0.00 5.88
N HIS A 98 26.23 0.70 4.81
CA HIS A 98 27.33 1.68 4.90
C HIS A 98 26.93 3.15 4.81
N ASN A 99 25.65 3.48 4.58
CA ASN A 99 25.18 4.88 4.46
C ASN A 99 23.90 5.18 5.25
N ILE A 100 23.43 4.24 6.07
CA ILE A 100 22.26 4.39 6.93
C ILE A 100 22.80 4.48 8.35
N ASP A 101 22.90 5.71 8.88
CA ASP A 101 23.18 5.93 10.30
C ASP A 101 22.21 5.04 11.10
N HIS A 102 22.73 4.25 12.03
CA HIS A 102 22.17 3.02 12.60
C HIS A 102 20.84 3.17 13.40
N ARG A 103 19.93 4.10 13.04
CA ARG A 103 18.87 4.66 13.89
C ARG A 103 17.61 5.14 13.15
N MET A 104 17.23 4.53 12.02
CA MET A 104 16.08 5.01 11.21
C MET A 104 14.90 4.04 11.22
N PRO A 105 14.07 4.03 12.26
CA PRO A 105 12.82 3.28 12.19
C PRO A 105 11.95 3.93 11.10
N PHE A 106 11.33 3.11 10.24
CA PHE A 106 10.42 3.54 9.17
C PHE A 106 11.10 4.21 7.97
N ALA A 107 11.90 3.46 7.20
CA ALA A 107 12.46 3.95 5.93
C ALA A 107 12.25 2.95 4.79
N THR A 108 12.15 3.43 3.55
CA THR A 108 12.07 2.60 2.33
C THR A 108 13.22 2.90 1.39
N ASN A 109 13.83 1.87 0.80
CA ASN A 109 14.82 2.02 -0.26
C ASN A 109 14.14 1.91 -1.62
N MET A 110 14.34 2.92 -2.46
CA MET A 110 13.69 3.03 -3.77
C MET A 110 14.71 3.00 -4.92
N MET A 111 14.34 2.33 -6.03
CA MET A 111 15.10 2.33 -7.29
C MET A 111 15.02 3.69 -8.01
N ARG A 112 16.17 4.14 -8.54
CA ARG A 112 16.32 5.42 -9.26
C ARG A 112 15.75 5.40 -10.69
N ASN A 113 15.40 6.58 -11.17
CA ASN A 113 15.03 6.91 -12.56
C ASN A 113 15.69 8.24 -12.97
N TYR A 114 15.75 8.56 -14.27
CA TYR A 114 16.24 9.87 -14.77
C TYR A 114 15.12 10.61 -15.51
N LEU A 115 15.14 11.95 -15.48
CA LEU A 115 14.00 12.77 -15.91
C LEU A 115 14.35 14.03 -16.71
N ARG A 116 13.47 14.35 -17.67
CA ARG A 116 13.26 15.69 -18.23
C ARG A 116 11.77 15.80 -18.59
N ASN A 117 11.01 16.71 -17.98
CA ASN A 117 9.56 16.82 -18.18
C ASN A 117 9.23 17.79 -19.32
N TYR A 118 8.07 17.55 -19.94
CA TYR A 118 7.43 18.49 -20.84
C TYR A 118 5.94 18.56 -20.52
N GLY A 119 5.28 19.70 -20.67
CA GLY A 119 3.85 19.83 -20.42
C GLY A 119 3.22 20.89 -21.31
N GLN A 120 2.14 20.56 -22.03
CA GLN A 120 1.29 21.56 -22.70
C GLN A 120 -0.13 21.50 -22.13
N PRO A 121 -0.61 22.52 -21.41
CA PRO A 121 -2.02 22.69 -21.13
C PRO A 121 -2.72 23.28 -22.36
N ASN A 122 -3.35 22.44 -23.19
CA ASN A 122 -4.21 22.93 -24.27
C ASN A 122 -5.66 22.99 -23.80
N GLY A 123 -6.28 24.16 -23.92
CA GLY A 123 -7.70 24.38 -23.64
C GLY A 123 -8.56 23.77 -24.75
N HIS A 124 -8.77 22.46 -24.71
CA HIS A 124 -9.71 21.78 -25.61
C HIS A 124 -11.07 21.57 -24.93
N ASN A 125 -12.09 21.37 -25.78
CA ASN A 125 -13.41 20.95 -25.35
C ASN A 125 -13.32 19.63 -24.57
N ALA A 126 -13.90 19.61 -23.38
CA ALA A 126 -14.00 18.47 -22.47
C ALA A 126 -14.45 17.16 -23.13
N GLU A 127 -15.53 17.24 -23.91
CA GLU A 127 -16.18 16.07 -24.49
C GLU A 127 -15.33 15.50 -25.63
N GLU A 128 -14.73 16.39 -26.42
CA GLU A 128 -13.78 16.04 -27.48
C GLU A 128 -12.48 15.46 -26.90
N THR A 129 -11.98 16.05 -25.83
CA THR A 129 -10.77 15.57 -25.12
C THR A 129 -11.01 14.19 -24.53
N LEU A 130 -12.08 13.99 -23.74
CA LEU A 130 -12.41 12.68 -23.17
C LEU A 130 -12.68 11.62 -24.26
N ALA A 131 -13.35 12.01 -25.36
CA ALA A 131 -13.63 11.11 -26.48
C ALA A 131 -12.38 10.71 -27.26
N ASN A 132 -11.39 11.60 -27.38
CA ASN A 132 -10.14 11.35 -28.10
C ASN A 132 -9.08 10.69 -27.21
N VAL A 133 -9.00 11.07 -25.93
CA VAL A 133 -8.09 10.48 -24.91
C VAL A 133 -8.24 8.97 -24.87
N SER A 134 -9.46 8.44 -24.91
CA SER A 134 -9.62 6.98 -24.91
C SER A 134 -9.25 6.29 -26.22
N ARG A 135 -9.31 6.97 -27.37
CA ARG A 135 -8.98 6.38 -28.68
C ARG A 135 -7.49 6.45 -29.00
N ASP A 136 -6.85 7.55 -28.60
CA ASP A 136 -5.47 7.85 -28.98
C ASP A 136 -4.46 7.44 -27.91
N VAL A 137 -4.82 7.48 -26.62
CA VAL A 137 -3.81 7.49 -25.57
C VAL A 137 -3.24 6.11 -25.22
N SER A 138 -4.07 5.07 -25.22
CA SER A 138 -3.63 3.73 -24.76
C SER A 138 -2.76 2.99 -25.78
N SER A 139 -2.96 3.22 -27.09
CA SER A 139 -2.30 2.47 -28.17
C SER A 139 -1.27 3.26 -28.99
N GLN A 140 -1.39 4.59 -29.08
CA GLN A 140 -0.56 5.40 -30.00
C GLN A 140 0.65 6.08 -29.35
N TYR A 141 0.67 6.26 -28.02
CA TYR A 141 1.81 6.89 -27.35
C TYR A 141 2.96 5.90 -27.10
N PRO A 142 4.19 6.22 -27.57
CA PRO A 142 5.41 5.51 -27.21
C PRO A 142 5.57 5.35 -25.69
N HIS A 143 6.40 4.39 -25.29
CA HIS A 143 6.63 4.08 -23.88
C HIS A 143 7.03 5.28 -23.02
N GLY A 144 7.61 6.36 -23.58
CA GLY A 144 8.09 7.55 -22.88
C GLY A 144 7.09 8.69 -22.66
N ILE A 145 5.82 8.57 -23.13
CA ILE A 145 4.78 9.59 -22.93
C ILE A 145 3.70 9.11 -21.95
N SER A 146 3.36 9.96 -20.97
CA SER A 146 2.20 9.88 -20.07
C SER A 146 1.31 11.11 -20.24
N SER A 147 0.01 11.00 -19.97
CA SER A 147 -0.91 12.13 -20.15
C SER A 147 -2.03 12.09 -19.12
N ASP A 148 -2.01 13.02 -18.19
CA ASP A 148 -3.09 13.18 -17.22
C ASP A 148 -4.15 14.11 -17.77
N CYS A 149 -5.42 13.76 -17.56
CA CYS A 149 -6.55 14.57 -18.02
C CYS A 149 -7.46 14.91 -16.85
N GLU A 150 -8.00 16.12 -16.84
CA GLU A 150 -8.91 16.58 -15.80
C GLU A 150 -10.15 17.24 -16.38
N GLY A 151 -11.28 17.06 -15.68
CA GLY A 151 -12.55 17.66 -16.09
C GLY A 151 -13.50 17.93 -14.95
N GLY A 152 -14.13 19.10 -14.94
CA GLY A 152 -15.14 19.52 -13.96
C GLY A 152 -15.87 20.78 -14.44
N GLN A 153 -16.90 21.21 -13.71
CA GLN A 153 -17.79 22.31 -14.13
C GLN A 153 -17.02 23.59 -14.52
N MET A 154 -15.92 23.91 -13.85
CA MET A 154 -15.16 25.13 -14.11
C MET A 154 -13.93 24.96 -14.99
N ARG A 155 -13.38 23.74 -15.15
CA ARG A 155 -12.06 23.55 -15.78
C ARG A 155 -11.95 22.19 -16.46
N TYR A 156 -11.39 22.23 -17.66
CA TYR A 156 -10.95 21.06 -18.41
C TYR A 156 -9.53 21.29 -18.91
N GLY A 157 -8.74 20.24 -18.92
CA GLY A 157 -7.40 20.30 -19.44
C GLY A 157 -6.78 18.92 -19.50
N MET A 158 -5.67 18.87 -20.22
CA MET A 158 -4.83 17.70 -20.37
C MET A 158 -3.40 18.18 -20.16
N ALA A 159 -2.65 17.48 -19.31
CA ALA A 159 -1.23 17.65 -19.13
C ALA A 159 -0.52 16.42 -19.68
N THR A 160 0.21 16.58 -20.78
CA THR A 160 1.01 15.49 -21.37
C THR A 160 2.46 15.64 -20.97
N PHE A 161 3.01 14.60 -20.36
CA PHE A 161 4.37 14.48 -19.90
C PHE A 161 5.17 13.52 -20.75
N LEU A 162 6.41 13.91 -21.04
CA LEU A 162 7.34 13.08 -21.76
C LEU A 162 8.60 13.00 -20.93
N CYS A 163 9.05 11.79 -20.59
CA CYS A 163 10.21 11.53 -19.73
C CYS A 163 11.27 10.75 -20.51
N PHE A 164 12.53 11.20 -20.46
CA PHE A 164 13.66 10.49 -21.08
C PHE A 164 14.91 10.50 -20.20
N LEU A 165 15.78 9.52 -20.43
CA LEU A 165 17.13 9.45 -19.90
C LEU A 165 18.03 10.50 -20.57
N GLU A 166 18.93 11.10 -19.80
CA GLU A 166 19.92 12.06 -20.32
C GLU A 166 20.84 11.40 -21.36
N GLY A 167 20.99 12.03 -22.54
CA GLY A 167 21.87 11.54 -23.62
C GLY A 167 21.17 10.81 -24.79
N VAL A 168 19.85 10.60 -24.75
CA VAL A 168 19.10 10.02 -25.89
C VAL A 168 18.57 11.12 -26.81
N SER A 169 19.00 11.14 -28.08
CA SER A 169 18.57 12.14 -29.08
C SER A 169 17.11 11.98 -29.50
N HIS A 170 16.38 13.10 -29.64
CA HIS A 170 14.97 13.13 -30.05
C HIS A 170 14.80 13.40 -31.55
N ASP A 171 13.86 12.70 -32.19
CA ASP A 171 13.38 13.04 -33.54
C ASP A 171 12.34 14.17 -33.45
N SER A 172 12.77 15.42 -33.71
CA SER A 172 11.96 16.64 -33.62
C SER A 172 10.84 16.75 -34.67
N SER A 173 10.57 15.67 -35.41
CA SER A 173 9.64 15.61 -36.54
C SER A 173 8.14 15.79 -36.19
N LYS A 174 7.77 15.86 -34.90
CA LYS A 174 6.39 16.09 -34.44
C LYS A 174 6.23 17.41 -33.66
N GLY A 175 6.52 18.54 -34.30
CA GLY A 175 5.90 19.89 -34.16
C GLY A 175 5.34 20.46 -32.84
N LEU A 176 5.45 19.83 -31.68
CA LEU A 176 5.00 20.37 -30.40
C LEU A 176 6.13 21.20 -29.78
N LEU A 177 5.85 22.48 -29.53
CA LEU A 177 6.70 23.37 -28.73
C LEU A 177 6.74 22.85 -27.29
N LEU A 178 7.80 22.11 -26.98
CA LEU A 178 8.00 21.41 -25.73
C LEU A 178 8.70 22.34 -24.72
N GLU A 179 7.97 22.88 -23.74
CA GLU A 179 8.59 23.58 -22.60
C GLU A 179 9.20 22.54 -21.66
N THR A 180 10.53 22.55 -21.52
CA THR A 180 11.22 21.71 -20.55
C THR A 180 11.02 22.25 -19.15
N VAL A 181 10.65 21.36 -18.22
CA VAL A 181 10.73 21.62 -16.77
C VAL A 181 11.43 20.51 -16.02
N ASP A 182 11.97 20.84 -14.85
CA ASP A 182 12.44 19.83 -13.91
C ASP A 182 11.28 19.18 -13.12
N ALA A 183 11.59 18.26 -12.20
CA ALA A 183 10.59 17.54 -11.42
C ALA A 183 9.91 18.40 -10.34
N ILE A 184 10.61 19.42 -9.82
CA ILE A 184 10.07 20.35 -8.81
C ILE A 184 9.16 21.36 -9.50
N GLU A 185 9.62 21.97 -10.59
CA GLU A 185 8.85 22.90 -11.42
C GLU A 185 7.58 22.26 -11.96
N LEU A 186 7.59 20.94 -12.19
CA LEU A 186 6.39 20.19 -12.60
C LEU A 186 5.24 20.35 -11.59
N PHE A 187 5.53 20.34 -10.29
CA PHE A 187 4.51 20.52 -9.26
C PHE A 187 3.79 21.87 -9.39
N ASP A 188 4.52 22.90 -9.81
CA ASP A 188 3.98 24.25 -9.97
C ASP A 188 3.29 24.47 -11.33
N LYS A 189 3.62 23.68 -12.36
CA LYS A 189 3.05 23.83 -13.71
C LYS A 189 1.90 22.87 -14.02
N GLU A 190 1.81 21.72 -13.36
CA GLU A 190 0.72 20.78 -13.59
C GLU A 190 -0.63 21.36 -13.12
N MET A 191 -1.65 21.24 -13.96
CA MET A 191 -2.99 21.78 -13.68
C MET A 191 -3.65 21.12 -12.47
N TYR A 192 -3.62 19.79 -12.37
CA TYR A 192 -4.06 19.05 -11.20
C TYR A 192 -3.46 19.67 -9.93
N ILE A 193 -2.14 19.90 -9.90
CA ILE A 193 -1.44 20.32 -8.69
C ILE A 193 -1.67 21.79 -8.37
N SER A 194 -1.30 22.67 -9.28
CA SER A 194 -1.21 24.11 -9.06
C SER A 194 -2.56 24.83 -9.12
N LYS A 195 -3.45 24.41 -10.03
CA LYS A 195 -4.67 25.16 -10.37
C LYS A 195 -5.90 24.68 -9.61
N MET A 196 -6.04 23.39 -9.35
CA MET A 196 -7.30 22.82 -8.82
C MET A 196 -7.41 22.82 -7.29
N HIS A 197 -6.32 23.09 -6.56
CA HIS A 197 -6.30 23.06 -5.08
C HIS A 197 -5.96 24.42 -4.45
N GLY A 198 -5.91 25.49 -5.25
CA GLY A 198 -5.55 26.83 -4.78
C GLY A 198 -4.09 26.97 -4.34
N GLY A 199 -3.20 26.13 -4.87
CA GLY A 199 -1.80 26.02 -4.44
C GLY A 199 -1.62 25.23 -3.12
N HIS A 200 -0.37 25.09 -2.69
CA HIS A 200 -0.03 24.39 -1.46
C HIS A 200 -0.58 25.12 -0.22
N GLY A 201 -1.48 24.48 0.52
CA GLY A 201 -1.77 24.88 1.91
C GLY A 201 -2.92 25.86 2.14
N GLY A 202 -3.84 26.03 1.18
CA GLY A 202 -4.95 26.98 1.33
C GLY A 202 -5.94 26.69 2.47
N GLY A 203 -6.06 25.44 2.95
CA GLY A 203 -6.87 25.04 4.12
C GLY A 203 -8.37 25.35 4.09
N LYS A 204 -8.87 26.03 3.06
CA LYS A 204 -10.22 26.62 2.98
C LYS A 204 -11.29 25.65 2.44
N THR A 205 -10.89 24.49 1.95
CA THR A 205 -11.79 23.50 1.38
C THR A 205 -11.65 22.16 2.08
N SER A 206 -12.69 21.35 1.95
CA SER A 206 -12.74 19.94 2.30
C SER A 206 -12.98 19.14 1.02
N ALA A 207 -12.55 17.87 1.01
CA ALA A 207 -12.66 17.03 -0.17
C ALA A 207 -12.98 15.57 0.21
N PHE A 208 -13.66 14.90 -0.71
CA PHE A 208 -13.97 13.48 -0.65
C PHE A 208 -13.65 12.83 -1.99
N LYS A 209 -12.89 11.74 -1.99
CA LYS A 209 -12.31 11.17 -3.22
C LYS A 209 -12.50 9.67 -3.27
N ARG A 210 -12.78 9.14 -4.46
CA ARG A 210 -12.75 7.70 -4.73
C ARG A 210 -12.21 7.48 -6.13
N CYS A 211 -11.41 6.44 -6.30
CA CYS A 211 -10.79 6.14 -7.59
C CYS A 211 -11.16 4.75 -8.09
N VAL A 212 -11.55 4.68 -9.36
CA VAL A 212 -11.80 3.44 -10.11
C VAL A 212 -10.81 3.32 -11.25
N PHE A 213 -10.40 2.09 -11.55
CA PHE A 213 -9.52 1.82 -12.68
C PHE A 213 -10.34 1.58 -13.94
N LEU A 214 -10.08 2.36 -14.99
CA LEU A 214 -10.80 2.28 -16.27
C LEU A 214 -9.87 1.77 -17.36
N LYS A 215 -10.41 0.94 -18.24
CA LYS A 215 -9.73 0.44 -19.45
C LYS A 215 -10.67 0.66 -20.62
N ASP A 216 -10.12 1.07 -21.76
CA ASP A 216 -10.87 1.22 -23.00
C ASP A 216 -12.18 2.04 -22.82
N MET A 217 -12.05 3.26 -22.29
CA MET A 217 -13.19 4.12 -21.96
C MET A 217 -14.11 4.44 -23.15
N ALA A 218 -13.57 4.37 -24.37
CA ALA A 218 -14.25 4.61 -25.65
C ALA A 218 -15.32 3.55 -25.90
N ASN A 219 -15.04 2.29 -25.53
CA ASN A 219 -15.91 1.16 -25.83
C ASN A 219 -16.71 0.66 -24.62
N THR A 220 -16.37 1.09 -23.40
CA THR A 220 -17.01 0.62 -22.15
C THR A 220 -18.21 1.44 -21.70
N GLY A 221 -18.47 2.60 -22.31
CA GLY A 221 -19.54 3.51 -21.90
C GLY A 221 -19.16 4.46 -20.76
N ALA A 222 -17.93 4.41 -20.25
CA ALA A 222 -17.44 5.27 -19.16
C ALA A 222 -17.60 6.76 -19.49
N ILE A 223 -17.36 7.14 -20.74
CA ILE A 223 -17.53 8.52 -21.22
C ILE A 223 -18.98 9.00 -21.06
N LYS A 224 -19.98 8.12 -21.23
CA LYS A 224 -21.40 8.45 -21.05
C LYS A 224 -21.77 8.74 -19.60
N VAL A 225 -20.96 8.27 -18.65
CA VAL A 225 -21.10 8.57 -17.21
C VAL A 225 -20.33 9.85 -16.87
N LEU A 226 -19.07 9.94 -17.30
CA LEU A 226 -18.18 11.05 -16.95
C LEU A 226 -18.66 12.39 -17.52
N ILE A 227 -19.10 12.45 -18.78
CA ILE A 227 -19.54 13.70 -19.41
C ILE A 227 -20.72 14.34 -18.65
N PRO A 228 -21.85 13.66 -18.39
CA PRO A 228 -22.92 14.23 -17.58
C PRO A 228 -22.46 14.62 -16.17
N ALA A 229 -21.62 13.78 -15.55
CA ALA A 229 -21.15 14.01 -14.19
C ALA A 229 -20.32 15.30 -14.06
N THR A 230 -19.62 15.70 -15.12
CA THR A 230 -18.89 16.98 -15.15
C THR A 230 -19.81 18.21 -15.08
N LYS A 231 -21.08 18.07 -15.48
CA LYS A 231 -22.08 19.15 -15.54
C LYS A 231 -22.93 19.23 -14.28
N ASP A 232 -23.13 18.11 -13.59
CA ASP A 232 -24.04 18.01 -12.44
C ASP A 232 -23.35 17.94 -11.07
N GLY A 233 -22.04 18.23 -11.03
CA GLY A 233 -21.29 18.42 -9.79
C GLY A 233 -22.00 19.39 -8.82
N PRO A 234 -22.22 19.02 -7.54
CA PRO A 234 -22.96 19.88 -6.61
C PRO A 234 -22.26 21.20 -6.27
N THR A 235 -20.95 21.28 -6.50
CA THR A 235 -20.17 22.50 -6.38
C THR A 235 -19.32 22.70 -7.64
N PRO A 236 -18.94 23.94 -7.96
CA PRO A 236 -18.07 24.24 -9.10
C PRO A 236 -16.62 23.74 -8.91
N TYR A 237 -16.29 23.18 -7.75
CA TYR A 237 -14.97 22.66 -7.41
C TYR A 237 -14.85 21.14 -7.63
N CYS A 238 -15.95 20.44 -7.90
CA CYS A 238 -15.92 19.01 -8.19
C CYS A 238 -15.26 18.72 -9.54
N TYR A 239 -14.45 17.68 -9.60
CA TYR A 239 -13.69 17.32 -10.80
C TYR A 239 -13.32 15.83 -10.86
N PHE A 240 -12.89 15.39 -12.03
CA PHE A 240 -12.26 14.11 -12.32
C PHE A 240 -10.78 14.31 -12.64
N HIS A 241 -9.93 13.40 -12.19
CA HIS A 241 -8.53 13.29 -12.63
C HIS A 241 -8.30 11.88 -13.16
N LEU A 242 -7.90 11.80 -14.41
CA LEU A 242 -7.57 10.57 -15.13
C LEU A 242 -6.05 10.46 -15.21
N ALA A 243 -5.45 9.77 -14.24
CA ALA A 243 -4.01 9.52 -14.24
C ALA A 243 -3.67 8.35 -15.17
N HIS A 244 -2.76 8.57 -16.11
CA HIS A 244 -2.45 7.59 -17.14
C HIS A 244 -1.51 6.48 -16.64
N GLY A 245 -1.96 5.24 -16.75
CA GLY A 245 -1.20 4.04 -16.42
C GLY A 245 -0.90 3.17 -17.64
N GLY A 246 -1.05 1.86 -17.48
CA GLY A 246 -0.63 0.88 -18.47
C GLY A 246 0.90 0.72 -18.53
N LYS A 247 1.39 0.02 -19.57
CA LYS A 247 2.81 -0.28 -19.79
C LYS A 247 3.48 -0.86 -18.54
N ALA A 248 4.40 -0.16 -17.89
CA ALA A 248 5.15 -0.70 -16.75
C ALA A 248 4.22 -1.15 -15.61
N VAL A 249 3.12 -0.43 -15.34
CA VAL A 249 2.08 -0.84 -14.38
C VAL A 249 1.50 -2.23 -14.69
N ARG A 250 1.42 -2.62 -15.97
CA ARG A 250 0.91 -3.93 -16.41
C ARG A 250 1.96 -5.03 -16.43
N ASN A 251 3.24 -4.66 -16.37
CA ASN A 251 4.34 -5.61 -16.51
C ASN A 251 4.74 -6.25 -15.17
N THR A 252 4.29 -5.68 -14.05
CA THR A 252 4.46 -6.25 -12.71
C THR A 252 3.68 -7.56 -12.62
N ALA A 253 4.31 -8.63 -12.13
CA ALA A 253 3.60 -9.89 -11.97
C ALA A 253 2.56 -9.75 -10.84
N PRO A 254 1.35 -10.32 -10.96
CA PRO A 254 0.34 -10.20 -9.92
C PRO A 254 0.85 -10.60 -8.53
N GLU A 255 1.73 -11.58 -8.44
CA GLU A 255 2.32 -12.06 -7.19
C GLU A 255 3.37 -11.14 -6.54
N ASP A 256 3.91 -10.15 -7.27
CA ASP A 256 5.03 -9.32 -6.79
C ASP A 256 4.60 -8.38 -5.66
N THR A 257 3.40 -7.82 -5.73
CA THR A 257 2.90 -6.85 -4.72
C THR A 257 1.46 -7.15 -4.28
N ALA A 258 1.02 -6.50 -3.20
CA ALA A 258 -0.38 -6.59 -2.77
C ALA A 258 -1.34 -5.93 -3.78
N PHE A 259 -0.86 -4.99 -4.59
CA PHE A 259 -1.64 -4.27 -5.58
C PHE A 259 -1.97 -5.16 -6.79
N GLY A 260 -3.15 -5.78 -6.82
CA GLY A 260 -3.50 -6.75 -7.88
C GLY A 260 -4.26 -6.16 -9.08
N CYS A 261 -4.69 -4.90 -9.02
CA CYS A 261 -5.43 -4.27 -10.11
C CYS A 261 -4.48 -3.71 -11.16
N ILE A 262 -3.84 -4.54 -11.99
CA ILE A 262 -2.77 -4.07 -12.92
C ILE A 262 -3.24 -3.76 -14.35
N ASP A 263 -4.38 -4.31 -14.79
CA ASP A 263 -4.85 -4.20 -16.20
C ASP A 263 -5.80 -3.00 -16.45
N TRP A 264 -5.27 -1.77 -16.41
CA TRP A 264 -6.04 -0.54 -16.68
C TRP A 264 -5.27 0.49 -17.49
N ASP A 265 -5.98 1.43 -18.13
CA ASP A 265 -5.40 2.56 -18.88
C ASP A 265 -5.38 3.83 -18.02
N PHE A 266 -6.46 4.09 -17.28
CA PHE A 266 -6.58 5.28 -16.44
C PHE A 266 -7.03 4.95 -15.03
N ALA A 267 -6.37 5.56 -14.04
CA ALA A 267 -6.91 5.68 -12.69
C ALA A 267 -7.81 6.92 -12.66
N CYS A 268 -9.12 6.72 -12.54
CA CYS A 268 -10.12 7.77 -12.57
C CYS A 268 -10.49 8.17 -11.14
N VAL A 269 -9.86 9.23 -10.64
CA VAL A 269 -10.12 9.82 -9.33
C VAL A 269 -11.30 10.78 -9.44
N VAL A 270 -12.44 10.40 -8.86
CA VAL A 270 -13.61 11.27 -8.70
C VAL A 270 -13.41 12.07 -7.42
N THR A 271 -13.30 13.40 -7.53
CA THR A 271 -13.05 14.28 -6.41
C THR A 271 -14.18 15.27 -6.21
N GLY A 272 -14.92 15.10 -5.13
CA GLY A 272 -15.85 16.08 -4.61
C GLY A 272 -15.14 17.09 -3.72
N VAL A 273 -15.39 18.38 -3.91
CA VAL A 273 -14.76 19.46 -3.13
C VAL A 273 -15.81 20.46 -2.69
N TRP A 274 -15.73 20.97 -1.47
CA TRP A 274 -16.60 22.04 -0.99
C TRP A 274 -15.82 22.99 -0.06
N PRO A 275 -16.28 24.25 0.09
CA PRO A 275 -15.75 25.16 1.11
C PRO A 275 -15.94 24.60 2.52
N ARG A 276 -14.91 24.70 3.36
CA ARG A 276 -14.86 24.04 4.67
C ARG A 276 -15.95 24.52 5.63
N GLU A 277 -16.45 25.74 5.47
CA GLU A 277 -17.59 26.27 6.23
C GLU A 277 -18.88 25.45 6.04
N TYR A 278 -18.93 24.57 5.03
CA TYR A 278 -20.05 23.68 4.75
C TYR A 278 -19.83 22.23 5.21
N ASP A 279 -18.79 21.95 6.00
CA ASP A 279 -18.59 20.63 6.61
C ASP A 279 -19.80 20.22 7.47
N GLY A 280 -20.28 18.99 7.31
CA GLY A 280 -21.42 18.45 8.03
C GLY A 280 -22.78 19.04 7.63
N THR A 281 -22.86 19.70 6.47
CA THR A 281 -24.09 20.28 5.94
C THR A 281 -24.64 19.47 4.76
N ARG A 282 -25.85 19.82 4.32
CA ARG A 282 -26.45 19.24 3.11
C ARG A 282 -25.59 19.41 1.85
N ILE A 283 -24.69 20.41 1.81
CA ILE A 283 -23.77 20.61 0.67
C ILE A 283 -22.69 19.53 0.69
N SER A 284 -22.00 19.31 1.82
CA SER A 284 -21.00 18.25 1.93
C SER A 284 -21.62 16.88 1.68
N ASP A 285 -22.85 16.65 2.18
CA ASP A 285 -23.59 15.42 1.92
C ASP A 285 -23.89 15.24 0.43
N ALA A 286 -24.40 16.28 -0.25
CA ALA A 286 -24.70 16.21 -1.68
C ALA A 286 -23.45 15.88 -2.50
N VAL A 287 -22.30 16.46 -2.14
CA VAL A 287 -21.01 16.18 -2.80
C VAL A 287 -20.58 14.73 -2.57
N ILE A 288 -20.64 14.23 -1.33
CA ILE A 288 -20.30 12.83 -1.02
C ILE A 288 -21.22 11.86 -1.80
N HIS A 289 -22.53 12.12 -1.83
CA HIS A 289 -23.48 11.32 -2.60
C HIS A 289 -23.19 11.35 -4.10
N TRP A 290 -22.81 12.52 -4.64
CA TRP A 290 -22.41 12.64 -6.03
C TRP A 290 -21.18 11.78 -6.35
N VAL A 291 -20.15 11.79 -5.50
CA VAL A 291 -18.96 10.93 -5.68
C VAL A 291 -19.37 9.45 -5.71
N TYR A 292 -20.15 8.98 -4.73
CA TYR A 292 -20.60 7.59 -4.70
C TYR A 292 -21.46 7.21 -5.89
N ARG A 293 -22.39 8.08 -6.33
CA ARG A 293 -23.21 7.82 -7.51
C ARG A 293 -22.33 7.58 -8.74
N VAL A 294 -21.40 8.49 -9.02
CA VAL A 294 -20.54 8.39 -10.21
C VAL A 294 -19.65 7.15 -10.13
N VAL A 295 -19.05 6.88 -8.96
CA VAL A 295 -18.23 5.67 -8.74
C VAL A 295 -19.04 4.41 -8.95
N ASN A 296 -20.27 4.33 -8.43
CA ASN A 296 -21.14 3.17 -8.58
C ASN A 296 -21.60 2.97 -10.03
N GLU A 297 -21.81 4.04 -10.80
CA GLU A 297 -22.12 3.95 -12.23
C GLU A 297 -20.92 3.48 -13.06
N LEU A 298 -19.69 3.85 -12.68
CA LEU A 298 -18.45 3.39 -13.32
C LEU A 298 -18.02 1.98 -12.87
N LEU A 299 -18.47 1.52 -11.70
CA LEU A 299 -18.00 0.27 -11.09
C LEU A 299 -18.19 -0.98 -11.97
N PRO A 300 -19.30 -1.17 -12.71
CA PRO A 300 -19.51 -2.35 -13.58
C PRO A 300 -18.52 -2.45 -14.75
N MET A 301 -17.96 -1.33 -15.19
CA MET A 301 -16.99 -1.25 -16.29
C MET A 301 -15.54 -1.07 -15.81
N SER A 302 -15.34 -0.94 -14.50
CA SER A 302 -14.03 -0.78 -13.89
C SER A 302 -13.23 -2.09 -13.84
N LYS A 303 -11.91 -1.95 -13.74
CA LYS A 303 -10.93 -3.03 -13.54
C LYS A 303 -10.51 -3.19 -12.08
N GLY A 304 -11.09 -2.39 -11.19
CA GLY A 304 -10.79 -2.37 -9.77
C GLY A 304 -11.01 -0.98 -9.17
N VAL A 305 -10.71 -0.88 -7.88
CA VAL A 305 -10.78 0.35 -7.10
C VAL A 305 -9.40 0.64 -6.51
N TYR A 306 -9.02 1.89 -6.35
CA TYR A 306 -7.76 2.21 -5.67
C TYR A 306 -7.95 2.23 -4.15
N GLY A 307 -7.25 1.34 -3.44
CA GLY A 307 -7.36 1.21 -1.98
C GLY A 307 -6.96 2.47 -1.20
N ALA A 308 -6.00 3.25 -1.72
CA ALA A 308 -5.51 4.46 -1.06
C ALA A 308 -6.55 5.59 -0.95
N ASP A 309 -7.62 5.54 -1.74
CA ASP A 309 -8.73 6.50 -1.68
C ASP A 309 -9.92 5.98 -0.86
N LEU A 310 -9.83 4.80 -0.24
CA LEU A 310 -10.88 4.26 0.64
C LEU A 310 -10.70 4.76 2.08
N GLY A 311 -11.79 4.79 2.83
CA GLY A 311 -11.80 5.15 4.24
C GLY A 311 -12.75 4.29 5.05
N PRO A 312 -13.03 4.68 6.31
CA PRO A 312 -13.87 3.91 7.22
C PRO A 312 -15.38 4.03 6.92
N ASP A 313 -15.76 4.62 5.79
CA ASP A 313 -17.17 4.79 5.44
C ASP A 313 -17.80 3.42 5.11
N PRO A 314 -18.92 3.02 5.72
CA PRO A 314 -19.53 1.72 5.45
C PRO A 314 -19.84 1.44 3.98
N ARG A 315 -20.07 2.50 3.18
CA ARG A 315 -20.31 2.40 1.73
C ARG A 315 -19.07 1.91 0.97
N ASP A 316 -17.87 2.07 1.53
CA ASP A 316 -16.63 1.56 0.95
C ASP A 316 -16.47 0.06 1.07
N SER A 317 -17.26 -0.63 1.90
CA SER A 317 -17.13 -2.07 2.10
C SER A 317 -17.22 -2.84 0.77
N ASN A 318 -18.14 -2.44 -0.12
CA ASN A 318 -18.24 -3.00 -1.46
C ASN A 318 -17.01 -2.64 -2.32
N LEU A 319 -16.57 -1.39 -2.28
CA LEU A 319 -15.41 -0.91 -3.05
C LEU A 319 -14.11 -1.61 -2.63
N ALA A 320 -13.92 -1.86 -1.33
CA ALA A 320 -12.79 -2.59 -0.77
C ALA A 320 -12.69 -4.02 -1.30
N THR A 321 -13.82 -4.64 -1.68
CA THR A 321 -13.81 -5.96 -2.35
C THR A 321 -13.09 -5.97 -3.69
N LYS A 322 -12.94 -4.80 -4.31
CA LYS A 322 -12.34 -4.60 -5.63
C LYS A 322 -10.97 -3.93 -5.57
N ALA A 323 -10.45 -3.63 -4.38
CA ALA A 323 -9.21 -2.85 -4.22
C ALA A 323 -7.95 -3.64 -4.62
N PHE A 324 -7.90 -4.92 -4.26
CA PHE A 324 -6.73 -5.77 -4.45
C PHE A 324 -6.83 -6.69 -5.67
N GLY A 325 -7.91 -6.62 -6.43
CA GLY A 325 -8.11 -7.45 -7.62
C GLY A 325 -7.94 -8.96 -7.34
N PRO A 326 -7.25 -9.71 -8.23
CA PRO A 326 -6.96 -11.14 -8.04
C PRO A 326 -6.19 -11.44 -6.75
N ASN A 327 -5.38 -10.49 -6.26
CA ASN A 327 -4.53 -10.67 -5.10
C ASN A 327 -5.29 -10.64 -3.78
N ARG A 328 -6.57 -10.24 -3.78
CA ARG A 328 -7.40 -10.24 -2.57
C ARG A 328 -7.36 -11.58 -1.83
N ARG A 329 -7.37 -12.70 -2.56
CA ARG A 329 -7.35 -14.05 -1.97
C ARG A 329 -6.02 -14.42 -1.30
N ARG A 330 -4.94 -13.72 -1.64
CA ARG A 330 -3.63 -13.89 -1.01
C ARG A 330 -3.50 -13.10 0.29
N LEU A 331 -4.30 -12.04 0.44
CA LEU A 331 -4.34 -11.27 1.68
C LEU A 331 -4.99 -12.11 2.77
N LYS A 332 -4.28 -12.24 3.88
CA LYS A 332 -4.72 -12.97 5.06
C LYS A 332 -4.48 -12.11 6.27
N LEU A 333 -5.48 -12.02 7.13
CA LEU A 333 -5.29 -11.48 8.46
C LEU A 333 -4.74 -12.61 9.34
N VAL A 334 -3.50 -12.47 9.79
CA VAL A 334 -2.88 -13.43 10.71
C VAL A 334 -2.88 -12.84 12.10
N ILE A 335 -3.63 -13.47 13.02
CA ILE A 335 -3.71 -13.05 14.43
C ILE A 335 -2.89 -14.05 15.25
N LEU A 336 -1.79 -13.58 15.82
CA LEU A 336 -1.00 -14.38 16.76
C LEU A 336 -1.66 -14.32 18.14
N VAL A 337 -2.01 -15.48 18.70
CA VAL A 337 -2.64 -15.57 20.02
C VAL A 337 -1.65 -16.16 21.01
N THR A 338 -1.12 -15.29 21.87
CA THR A 338 -0.23 -15.62 22.98
C THR A 338 -0.98 -15.55 24.30
N SER A 339 -0.45 -16.17 25.35
CA SER A 339 -0.94 -15.96 26.72
C SER A 339 0.18 -16.06 27.74
N GLU A 340 0.16 -15.17 28.74
CA GLU A 340 1.14 -15.08 29.82
C GLU A 340 1.25 -16.38 30.60
N HIS A 341 0.11 -17.02 30.88
CA HIS A 341 0.05 -18.26 31.64
C HIS A 341 -0.09 -19.51 30.76
N GLY A 342 0.03 -19.37 29.43
CA GLY A 342 -0.05 -20.49 28.49
C GLY A 342 -1.42 -21.18 28.38
N ALA A 343 -2.42 -20.77 29.16
CA ALA A 343 -3.80 -21.27 29.14
C ALA A 343 -4.73 -20.37 28.31
N GLY A 344 -5.92 -20.85 27.97
CA GLY A 344 -7.01 -20.06 27.36
C GLY A 344 -6.84 -19.64 25.89
N LYS A 345 -5.61 -19.58 25.35
CA LYS A 345 -5.32 -19.10 23.98
C LYS A 345 -6.07 -19.85 22.89
N ASP A 346 -6.07 -21.18 22.92
CA ASP A 346 -6.76 -22.01 21.92
C ASP A 346 -8.27 -21.86 22.05
N TYR A 347 -8.78 -21.76 23.28
CA TYR A 347 -10.20 -21.56 23.55
C TYR A 347 -10.68 -20.21 23.01
N CYS A 348 -10.00 -19.12 23.36
CA CYS A 348 -10.34 -17.77 22.89
C CYS A 348 -10.21 -17.66 21.35
N ALA A 349 -9.12 -18.18 20.77
CA ALA A 349 -8.93 -18.19 19.33
C ALA A 349 -10.05 -18.93 18.59
N ASN A 350 -10.57 -20.03 19.15
CA ASN A 350 -11.70 -20.76 18.55
C ASN A 350 -12.99 -19.95 18.60
N ILE A 351 -13.27 -19.23 19.70
CA ILE A 351 -14.43 -18.33 19.81
C ILE A 351 -14.30 -17.18 18.82
N TRP A 352 -13.16 -16.51 18.78
CA TRP A 352 -12.94 -15.40 17.84
C TRP A 352 -13.02 -15.87 16.38
N SER A 353 -12.47 -17.04 16.08
CA SER A 353 -12.62 -17.66 14.76
C SER A 353 -14.09 -17.93 14.40
N ALA A 354 -14.92 -18.33 15.36
CA ALA A 354 -16.36 -18.46 15.14
C ALA A 354 -17.04 -17.10 14.89
N VAL A 355 -16.65 -16.04 15.60
CA VAL A 355 -17.16 -14.67 15.35
C VAL A 355 -16.85 -14.21 13.93
N PHE A 356 -15.63 -14.41 13.44
CA PHE A 356 -15.27 -14.07 12.06
C PHE A 356 -16.09 -14.85 11.01
N LYS A 357 -16.39 -16.14 11.28
CA LYS A 357 -17.29 -16.94 10.42
C LYS A 357 -18.70 -16.38 10.37
N VAL A 358 -19.23 -15.91 11.50
CA VAL A 358 -20.55 -15.25 11.56
C VAL A 358 -20.57 -13.97 10.71
N HIS A 359 -19.43 -13.26 10.64
CA HIS A 359 -19.27 -12.06 9.80
C HIS A 359 -18.97 -12.37 8.32
N GLY A 360 -19.01 -13.64 7.92
CA GLY A 360 -18.86 -14.06 6.53
C GLY A 360 -17.41 -14.30 6.07
N TYR A 361 -16.45 -14.32 6.99
CA TYR A 361 -15.04 -14.63 6.68
C TYR A 361 -14.74 -16.11 6.88
N SER A 362 -13.91 -16.70 6.01
CA SER A 362 -13.32 -18.00 6.31
C SER A 362 -12.26 -17.83 7.39
N SER A 363 -12.33 -18.63 8.45
CA SER A 363 -11.43 -18.50 9.60
C SER A 363 -11.01 -19.86 10.16
N GLN A 364 -9.73 -19.98 10.53
CA GLN A 364 -9.17 -21.18 11.14
C GLN A 364 -8.23 -20.86 12.30
N VAL A 365 -8.12 -21.83 13.22
CA VAL A 365 -7.17 -21.80 14.34
C VAL A 365 -6.16 -22.92 14.11
N VAL A 366 -4.88 -22.57 14.09
CA VAL A 366 -3.78 -23.52 13.92
C VAL A 366 -2.78 -23.31 15.04
N SER A 367 -2.40 -24.40 15.72
CA SER A 367 -1.26 -24.33 16.62
C SER A 367 0.03 -24.51 15.83
N ILE A 368 0.97 -23.57 15.94
CA ILE A 368 2.28 -23.66 15.24
C ILE A 368 3.05 -24.94 15.61
N SER A 369 2.79 -25.48 16.81
CA SER A 369 3.36 -26.73 17.28
C SER A 369 2.91 -27.96 16.47
N GLU A 370 1.83 -27.89 15.70
CA GLU A 370 1.36 -29.01 14.86
C GLU A 370 2.35 -29.33 13.73
N VAL A 371 3.08 -28.35 13.20
CA VAL A 371 4.13 -28.60 12.20
C VAL A 371 5.22 -29.50 12.79
N THR A 372 5.70 -29.16 13.98
CA THR A 372 6.69 -29.97 14.71
C THR A 372 6.16 -31.37 15.00
N LYS A 373 4.89 -31.49 15.40
CA LYS A 373 4.26 -32.80 15.69
C LYS A 373 4.20 -33.67 14.45
N ARG A 374 3.78 -33.13 13.30
CA ARG A 374 3.74 -33.87 12.02
C ARG A 374 5.13 -34.32 11.59
N LYS A 375 6.14 -33.45 11.70
CA LYS A 375 7.53 -33.77 11.36
C LYS A 375 8.13 -34.83 12.30
N TYR A 376 7.82 -34.76 13.58
CA TYR A 376 8.22 -35.78 14.57
C TYR A 376 7.55 -37.12 14.29
N ALA A 377 6.24 -37.14 14.03
CA ALA A 377 5.48 -38.34 13.67
C ALA A 377 6.06 -39.01 12.42
N ALA A 378 6.34 -38.23 11.36
CA ALA A 378 6.97 -38.74 10.13
C ALA A 378 8.39 -39.28 10.36
N ALA A 379 9.16 -38.69 11.27
CA ALA A 379 10.52 -39.14 11.60
C ALA A 379 10.55 -40.39 12.50
N THR A 380 9.44 -40.70 13.17
CA THR A 380 9.35 -41.79 14.17
C THR A 380 8.34 -42.88 13.80
N ASP A 381 7.72 -42.78 12.62
CA ASP A 381 6.67 -43.68 12.10
C ASP A 381 5.50 -43.86 13.09
N ALA A 382 5.11 -42.77 13.75
CA ALA A 382 4.15 -42.77 14.86
C ALA A 382 2.81 -42.10 14.49
N ASP A 383 1.70 -42.59 15.05
CA ASP A 383 0.33 -42.12 14.78
C ASP A 383 -0.06 -40.91 15.68
N PRO A 384 -0.44 -39.74 15.10
CA PRO A 384 -0.57 -38.47 15.84
C PRO A 384 -1.93 -38.26 16.55
N ASP A 385 -2.44 -39.23 17.31
CA ASP A 385 -3.77 -39.10 17.94
C ASP A 385 -3.77 -38.37 19.31
N ARG A 386 -4.92 -37.86 19.79
CA ARG A 386 -4.99 -36.93 20.96
C ARG A 386 -4.24 -37.36 22.26
N PRO A 387 -4.29 -38.63 22.70
CA PRO A 387 -3.54 -39.12 23.88
C PRO A 387 -2.01 -39.08 23.73
N TYR A 388 -1.52 -39.00 22.48
CA TYR A 388 -0.10 -38.96 22.12
C TYR A 388 0.58 -37.65 22.56
N LYS A 389 -0.16 -36.54 22.58
CA LYS A 389 0.37 -35.18 22.87
C LYS A 389 0.95 -35.05 24.27
N GLU A 390 0.33 -35.67 25.27
CA GLU A 390 0.82 -35.63 26.65
C GLU A 390 1.97 -36.60 26.88
N GLN A 391 1.93 -37.78 26.26
CA GLN A 391 2.97 -38.81 26.39
C GLN A 391 4.29 -38.40 25.71
N HIS A 392 4.22 -37.77 24.53
CA HIS A 392 5.41 -37.40 23.75
C HIS A 392 5.82 -35.93 23.87
N ARG A 393 5.19 -35.15 24.76
CA ARG A 393 5.45 -33.69 24.90
C ARG A 393 6.93 -33.38 25.07
N LYS A 394 7.64 -34.17 25.89
CA LYS A 394 9.08 -34.02 26.13
C LYS A 394 9.89 -34.33 24.87
N SER A 395 9.62 -35.46 24.23
CA SER A 395 10.32 -35.91 23.01
C SER A 395 10.11 -34.95 21.82
N ILE A 396 8.90 -34.41 21.66
CA ILE A 396 8.58 -33.44 20.61
C ILE A 396 9.30 -32.11 20.87
N ASN A 397 9.38 -31.66 22.13
CA ASN A 397 10.16 -30.49 22.51
C ASN A 397 11.66 -30.69 22.26
N ASP A 398 12.20 -31.87 22.59
CA ASP A 398 13.60 -32.19 22.34
C ASP A 398 13.90 -32.30 20.83
N PHE A 399 12.98 -32.85 20.04
CA PHE A 399 13.03 -32.86 18.58
C PHE A 399 13.10 -31.43 18.02
N TYR A 400 12.20 -30.56 18.46
CA TYR A 400 12.19 -29.15 18.03
C TYR A 400 13.48 -28.41 18.41
N LYS A 401 13.97 -28.59 19.65
CA LYS A 401 15.25 -28.00 20.09
C LYS A 401 16.43 -28.50 19.25
N ASN A 402 16.41 -29.77 18.83
CA ASN A 402 17.44 -30.31 17.95
C ASN A 402 17.33 -29.76 16.52
N GLN A 403 16.12 -29.49 16.02
CA GLN A 403 15.94 -28.77 14.76
C GLN A 403 16.49 -27.35 14.86
N LEU A 404 16.15 -26.59 15.91
CA LEU A 404 16.65 -25.23 16.14
C LEU A 404 18.18 -25.15 16.22
N LYS A 405 18.84 -26.18 16.77
CA LYS A 405 20.32 -26.26 16.81
C LYS A 405 20.94 -26.43 15.43
N LYS A 406 20.24 -27.08 14.49
CA LYS A 406 20.73 -27.37 13.14
C LYS A 406 20.39 -26.25 12.16
N ASP A 407 19.22 -25.66 12.35
CA ASP A 407 18.68 -24.60 11.51
C ASP A 407 18.01 -23.56 12.44
N PRO A 408 18.59 -22.35 12.57
CA PRO A 408 17.99 -21.30 13.38
C PRO A 408 16.68 -20.75 12.78
N PHE A 409 16.29 -21.16 11.56
CA PHE A 409 15.09 -20.70 10.84
C PHE A 409 13.88 -21.65 10.94
N VAL A 410 13.92 -22.64 11.84
CA VAL A 410 12.87 -23.67 11.93
C VAL A 410 11.52 -23.08 12.34
N ALA A 411 11.49 -22.10 13.25
CA ALA A 411 10.24 -21.50 13.71
C ALA A 411 9.50 -20.78 12.57
N GLU A 412 10.26 -20.16 11.69
CA GLU A 412 9.84 -19.35 10.54
C GLU A 412 9.41 -20.24 9.39
N ASN A 413 10.19 -21.30 9.12
CA ASN A 413 9.80 -22.32 8.18
C ASN A 413 8.48 -22.97 8.60
N HIS A 414 8.27 -23.21 9.90
CA HIS A 414 7.00 -23.71 10.42
C HIS A 414 5.88 -22.69 10.26
N PHE A 415 6.14 -21.42 10.55
CA PHE A 415 5.18 -20.34 10.34
C PHE A 415 4.77 -20.20 8.86
N LEU A 416 5.74 -20.17 7.95
CA LEU A 416 5.51 -20.12 6.49
C LEU A 416 4.76 -21.35 5.98
N GLU A 417 5.06 -22.54 6.50
CA GLU A 417 4.33 -23.77 6.19
C GLU A 417 2.86 -23.62 6.60
N VAL A 418 2.58 -23.15 7.82
CA VAL A 418 1.22 -22.87 8.31
C VAL A 418 0.51 -21.84 7.41
N LEU A 419 1.19 -20.77 6.98
CA LEU A 419 0.62 -19.76 6.09
C LEU A 419 0.32 -20.30 4.69
N LYS A 420 1.16 -21.19 4.15
CA LYS A 420 1.01 -21.78 2.81
C LYS A 420 -0.07 -22.84 2.76
N GLU A 421 -0.18 -23.66 3.80
CA GLU A 421 -1.17 -24.74 3.88
C GLU A 421 -2.59 -24.23 4.17
N ASN A 422 -2.72 -23.05 4.77
CA ASN A 422 -4.02 -22.51 5.15
C ASN A 422 -4.57 -21.54 4.10
N ALA A 423 -5.79 -21.75 3.61
CA ALA A 423 -6.42 -20.86 2.63
C ALA A 423 -7.45 -19.87 3.22
N SER A 424 -7.58 -19.80 4.55
CA SER A 424 -8.58 -18.95 5.22
C SER A 424 -8.24 -17.46 5.13
N ASP A 425 -9.27 -16.62 5.10
CA ASP A 425 -9.16 -15.15 5.12
C ASP A 425 -8.54 -14.67 6.45
N VAL A 426 -8.92 -15.32 7.55
CA VAL A 426 -8.40 -15.04 8.90
C VAL A 426 -7.77 -16.30 9.50
N LEU A 427 -6.54 -16.18 9.96
CA LEU A 427 -5.78 -17.27 10.55
C LEU A 427 -5.32 -16.91 11.95
N PHE A 428 -5.86 -17.60 12.94
CA PHE A 428 -5.38 -17.52 14.32
C PHE A 428 -4.26 -18.53 14.52
N ILE A 429 -3.07 -18.06 14.90
CA ILE A 429 -1.92 -18.93 15.18
C ILE A 429 -1.68 -18.94 16.69
N THR A 430 -1.79 -20.13 17.27
CA THR A 430 -1.61 -20.38 18.71
C THR A 430 -0.36 -21.23 18.96
N GLY A 431 -0.09 -21.55 20.22
CA GLY A 431 1.02 -22.44 20.58
C GLY A 431 2.38 -21.74 20.69
N LEU A 432 2.40 -20.41 20.57
CA LEU A 432 3.54 -19.57 20.90
C LEU A 432 3.55 -19.36 22.43
N THR A 433 4.66 -19.67 23.10
CA THR A 433 4.91 -19.27 24.50
C THR A 433 5.74 -18.00 24.52
N GLU A 434 5.49 -17.13 25.51
CA GLU A 434 5.94 -15.75 25.55
C GLU A 434 7.43 -15.51 25.22
N MET A 435 7.63 -14.39 24.52
CA MET A 435 8.84 -13.61 24.30
C MET A 435 10.06 -14.20 23.57
N ALA A 436 10.18 -15.51 23.39
CA ALA A 436 11.19 -16.04 22.47
C ALA A 436 10.62 -16.20 21.04
N SER A 437 9.46 -16.85 20.88
CA SER A 437 9.10 -17.42 19.58
C SER A 437 8.25 -16.54 18.65
N ALA A 438 7.42 -15.61 19.13
CA ALA A 438 6.70 -14.69 18.24
C ALA A 438 7.66 -13.62 17.69
N GLY A 439 8.50 -13.09 18.57
CA GLY A 439 9.60 -12.18 18.22
C GLY A 439 10.68 -12.86 17.38
N GLU A 440 11.07 -14.10 17.66
CA GLU A 440 12.03 -14.85 16.82
C GLU A 440 11.43 -15.29 15.48
N ALA A 441 10.20 -15.83 15.44
CA ALA A 441 9.56 -16.24 14.20
C ALA A 441 9.24 -15.06 13.26
N THR A 442 8.98 -13.86 13.82
CA THR A 442 8.96 -12.62 13.02
C THR A 442 10.36 -12.02 12.81
N ARG A 443 11.40 -12.36 13.59
CA ARG A 443 12.82 -11.93 13.42
C ARG A 443 13.53 -12.52 12.22
N ASN A 444 13.12 -13.67 11.73
CA ASN A 444 13.92 -14.44 10.77
C ASN A 444 13.21 -14.60 9.41
N LEU A 445 11.92 -14.27 9.31
CA LEU A 445 11.33 -13.75 8.07
C LEU A 445 12.09 -12.50 7.56
N ARG A 446 12.88 -11.85 8.43
CA ARG A 446 13.74 -10.68 8.19
C ARG A 446 15.11 -10.99 7.56
N ARG A 447 15.45 -12.26 7.29
CA ARG A 447 16.80 -12.64 6.81
C ARG A 447 16.87 -12.99 5.31
N TRP A 448 15.90 -12.52 4.52
CA TRP A 448 16.03 -12.45 3.07
C TRP A 448 16.80 -11.17 2.68
N GLY A 449 18.04 -11.08 3.16
CA GLY A 449 18.89 -9.89 3.01
C GLY A 449 20.09 -9.82 3.96
N ASP A 450 20.82 -10.94 4.15
CA ASP A 450 22.17 -11.06 4.73
C ASP A 450 22.47 -10.47 6.14
N ASP A 451 23.57 -10.95 6.71
CA ASP A 451 23.89 -10.96 8.14
C ASP A 451 24.49 -9.66 8.73
N SER A 452 23.69 -8.89 9.48
CA SER A 452 24.22 -8.05 10.58
C SER A 452 23.18 -7.79 11.68
N LYS A 453 23.36 -8.43 12.84
CA LYS A 453 22.58 -8.16 14.06
C LYS A 453 23.16 -6.95 14.80
N PHE A 454 22.33 -5.95 15.10
CA PHE A 454 22.65 -4.92 16.10
C PHE A 454 21.47 -4.74 17.08
N GLU A 455 21.78 -4.78 18.38
CA GLU A 455 20.87 -4.40 19.47
C GLU A 455 20.88 -2.88 19.64
N THR A 456 19.72 -2.23 19.78
CA THR A 456 19.65 -0.79 20.09
C THR A 456 18.54 -0.43 21.08
N THR A 457 18.92 0.39 22.06
CA THR A 457 18.24 0.75 23.32
C THR A 457 17.43 2.08 23.25
N TYR A 458 16.90 2.47 22.09
CA TYR A 458 16.42 3.86 21.87
C TYR A 458 14.94 4.05 21.49
N CYS A 459 14.05 3.07 21.72
CA CYS A 459 12.63 3.18 21.34
C CYS A 459 11.65 3.58 22.47
N GLU A 460 12.10 3.73 23.72
CA GLU A 460 11.17 3.95 24.85
C GLU A 460 10.53 5.35 24.88
N GLU A 461 11.17 6.40 24.34
CA GLU A 461 10.64 7.77 24.41
C GLU A 461 9.53 8.09 23.39
N TYR A 462 9.40 7.34 22.30
CA TYR A 462 8.47 7.68 21.20
C TYR A 462 7.12 6.94 21.25
N MET A 463 7.00 5.89 22.09
CA MET A 463 5.75 5.13 22.24
C MET A 463 4.66 5.86 23.06
N TYR A 464 5.00 6.98 23.71
CA TYR A 464 4.06 7.78 24.51
C TYR A 464 3.34 8.89 23.74
N ALA A 465 3.53 9.00 22.42
CA ALA A 465 2.74 9.90 21.59
C ALA A 465 1.30 9.35 21.45
N GLY A 466 0.36 9.91 22.22
CA GLY A 466 -1.04 9.52 22.21
C GLY A 466 -1.64 9.55 20.80
N GLY A 467 -2.22 8.42 20.37
CA GLY A 467 -2.95 8.30 19.11
C GLY A 467 -2.51 7.17 18.18
N ILE A 468 -1.49 6.39 18.53
CA ILE A 468 -1.17 5.15 17.79
C ILE A 468 -2.17 4.08 18.25
N TYR A 469 -3.02 3.59 17.35
CA TYR A 469 -3.76 2.35 17.56
C TYR A 469 -2.74 1.25 17.83
N LEU A 470 -2.64 0.78 19.08
CA LEU A 470 -1.80 -0.36 19.43
C LEU A 470 -2.23 -1.55 18.56
N LEU A 471 -1.33 -2.09 17.74
CA LEU A 471 -1.55 -3.30 16.94
C LEU A 471 -1.72 -4.57 17.81
N ASN A 472 -1.64 -4.43 19.13
CA ASN A 472 -1.85 -5.49 20.10
C ASN A 472 -3.17 -5.25 20.83
N PHE A 473 -4.05 -6.24 20.78
CA PHE A 473 -5.29 -6.24 21.53
C PHE A 473 -5.13 -7.12 22.77
N ASN A 474 -5.26 -6.52 23.95
CA ASN A 474 -5.24 -7.26 25.21
C ASN A 474 -6.65 -7.71 25.55
N PHE A 475 -6.87 -9.02 25.56
CA PHE A 475 -8.08 -9.61 26.10
C PHE A 475 -7.86 -9.94 27.57
N ASP A 476 -8.43 -9.12 28.44
CA ASP A 476 -8.43 -9.41 29.88
C ASP A 476 -9.56 -10.38 30.21
N ASN A 477 -9.17 -11.52 30.79
CA ASN A 477 -10.09 -12.64 31.07
C ASN A 477 -10.44 -12.70 32.57
N GLU A 478 -10.56 -11.55 33.24
CA GLU A 478 -11.07 -11.50 34.62
C GLU A 478 -12.52 -12.03 34.72
N GLU A 479 -13.32 -11.87 33.67
CA GLU A 479 -14.66 -12.47 33.55
C GLU A 479 -14.64 -13.68 32.61
N ASN A 480 -14.85 -14.88 33.15
CA ASN A 480 -14.92 -16.12 32.37
C ASN A 480 -16.20 -16.18 31.53
N GLY A 481 -16.09 -16.54 30.25
CA GLY A 481 -17.22 -16.97 29.44
C GLY A 481 -17.10 -16.67 27.94
N ASP A 482 -17.88 -17.38 27.13
CA ASP A 482 -17.94 -17.19 25.68
C ASP A 482 -18.34 -15.75 25.32
N GLU A 483 -19.24 -15.13 26.10
CA GLU A 483 -19.75 -13.77 25.85
C GLU A 483 -18.66 -12.70 25.90
N THR A 484 -17.74 -12.77 26.87
CA THR A 484 -16.63 -11.81 27.00
C THR A 484 -15.69 -11.91 25.80
N ALA A 485 -15.33 -13.14 25.41
CA ALA A 485 -14.47 -13.40 24.25
C ALA A 485 -15.14 -12.97 22.93
N MET A 486 -16.44 -13.26 22.75
CA MET A 486 -17.20 -12.80 21.58
C MET A 486 -17.29 -11.28 21.52
N SER A 487 -17.59 -10.64 22.66
CA SER A 487 -17.70 -9.19 22.77
C SER A 487 -16.39 -8.48 22.46
N PHE A 488 -15.26 -9.07 22.86
CA PHE A 488 -13.94 -8.58 22.48
C PHE A 488 -13.70 -8.68 20.97
N ALA A 489 -13.96 -9.84 20.35
CA ALA A 489 -13.78 -9.99 18.91
C ALA A 489 -14.61 -8.98 18.11
N ASN A 490 -15.89 -8.80 18.46
CA ASN A 490 -16.77 -7.85 17.78
C ASN A 490 -16.33 -6.39 17.90
N ARG A 491 -15.77 -6.00 19.06
CA ARG A 491 -15.37 -4.62 19.33
C ARG A 491 -13.97 -4.28 18.84
N SER A 492 -13.06 -5.24 18.91
CA SER A 492 -11.63 -5.00 18.76
C SER A 492 -11.03 -5.66 17.52
N LEU A 493 -11.50 -6.86 17.15
CA LEU A 493 -10.88 -7.64 16.07
C LEU A 493 -11.62 -7.49 14.73
N VAL A 494 -12.95 -7.58 14.71
CA VAL A 494 -13.77 -7.53 13.47
C VAL A 494 -13.70 -6.17 12.74
N PRO A 495 -13.59 -5.02 13.42
CA PRO A 495 -13.43 -3.74 12.72
C PRO A 495 -12.09 -3.58 11.98
N PHE A 496 -11.12 -4.45 12.27
CA PHE A 496 -9.82 -4.52 11.59
C PHE A 496 -9.87 -5.53 10.45
#